data_AF-A0A7V2QFN5-F1
#
_entry.id   AF-A0A7V2QFN5-F1
#
_cell.length_a   1.000
_cell.length_b   1.000
_cell.length_c   1.000
_cell.angle_alpha   90.00
_cell.angle_beta   90.00
_cell.angle_gamma   90.00
#
_symmetry.space_group_name_H-M   'P 1'
#
loop_
_entity.id
_entity.type
_entity.pdbx_description
1 polymer ?
#
loop_
_entity_poly.entity_id
_entity_poly.type
_entity_poly.pdbx_seq_one_letter_code
_entity_poly.pdbx_strand_id
1 'polypeptide(L)'
;MKLAELRQEYHREVCARILTTAPAGVPNLADTSSATSIEITRGLIEQLGYPLAATRLAGQRAGKLFEELTCEFLMQAFALLRHLRPGEWEFFVHRGIAAFEQYEHLAQLQRALEENPALAAALGADYLVTPDIVVGRYPVSDAEINRFEHVVDEKGHLCRLTPLREGNRPERRPLLHASISCKWTIRSDRAQNIRTEALNLIRNRKGHTPHVVVVTAEPMPTRLASLALGTGDLDCVYHFALPELREAVLAAGNVDQLEMLDAMVEGRRLRDISDLPFDLAA
;
A
#
# COMPACT_ATOMS: atom_id res chain seq x y z
N MET A 1 18.06 15.27 -1.61
CA MET A 1 16.73 15.01 -2.18
C MET A 1 15.72 15.21 -1.08
N LYS A 2 14.71 16.04 -1.31
CA LYS A 2 13.65 16.36 -0.35
C LYS A 2 12.41 15.50 -0.65
N LEU A 3 11.57 15.25 0.36
CA LEU A 3 10.31 14.52 0.16
C LEU A 3 9.39 15.19 -0.87
N ALA A 4 9.35 16.53 -0.89
CA ALA A 4 8.60 17.28 -1.89
C ALA A 4 9.08 17.01 -3.33
N GLU A 5 10.40 16.90 -3.54
CA GLU A 5 10.99 16.58 -4.86
C GLU A 5 10.63 15.15 -5.28
N LEU A 6 10.64 14.19 -4.35
CA LEU A 6 10.23 12.81 -4.59
C LEU A 6 8.75 12.71 -4.98
N ARG A 7 7.87 13.45 -4.28
CA ARG A 7 6.44 13.48 -4.59
C ARG A 7 6.18 14.10 -5.97
N GLN A 8 6.89 15.18 -6.32
CA GLN A 8 6.79 15.80 -7.64
C GLN A 8 7.24 14.85 -8.76
N GLU A 9 8.36 14.14 -8.57
CA GLU A 9 8.84 13.17 -9.55
C GLU A 9 7.87 11.99 -9.69
N TYR A 10 7.33 11.48 -8.57
CA TYR A 10 6.29 10.46 -8.58
C TYR A 10 5.05 10.90 -9.38
N HIS A 11 4.57 12.13 -9.17
CA HIS A 11 3.46 12.69 -9.93
C HIS A 11 3.78 12.82 -11.42
N ARG A 12 4.98 13.29 -11.76
CA ARG A 12 5.43 13.41 -13.15
C ARG A 12 5.43 12.06 -13.84
N GLU A 13 5.99 11.04 -13.23
CA GLU A 13 6.05 9.68 -13.78
C GLU A 13 4.65 9.08 -13.94
N VAL A 14 3.77 9.24 -12.96
CA VAL A 14 2.36 8.80 -13.04
C VAL A 14 1.65 9.51 -14.20
N CYS A 15 1.83 10.83 -14.35
CA CYS A 15 1.22 11.59 -15.43
C CYS A 15 1.75 11.16 -16.81
N ALA A 16 3.07 11.08 -16.95
CA ALA A 16 3.73 10.80 -18.22
C ALA A 16 3.49 9.37 -18.72
N ARG A 17 3.24 8.42 -17.81
CA ARG A 17 3.20 6.99 -18.16
C ARG A 17 1.84 6.32 -17.98
N ILE A 18 0.96 6.86 -17.12
CA ILE A 18 -0.33 6.24 -16.80
C ILE A 18 -1.50 7.14 -17.18
N LEU A 19 -1.48 8.39 -16.74
CA LEU A 19 -2.62 9.30 -16.89
C LEU A 19 -2.73 9.78 -18.35
N THR A 20 -3.90 9.62 -18.95
CA THR A 20 -4.13 10.04 -20.33
C THR A 20 -5.57 10.51 -20.54
N THR A 21 -5.78 11.39 -21.51
CA THR A 21 -7.11 11.76 -22.02
C THR A 21 -7.43 11.13 -23.38
N ALA A 22 -6.47 10.40 -23.98
CA ALA A 22 -6.65 9.78 -25.29
C ALA A 22 -7.47 8.48 -25.21
N PRO A 23 -8.21 8.11 -26.28
CA PRO A 23 -8.47 8.91 -27.49
C PRO A 23 -9.67 9.88 -27.36
N ALA A 24 -10.52 9.71 -26.34
CA ALA A 24 -11.85 10.31 -26.28
C ALA A 24 -11.94 11.66 -25.54
N GLY A 25 -10.82 12.26 -25.15
CA GLY A 25 -10.78 13.50 -24.36
C GLY A 25 -11.27 13.35 -22.91
N VAL A 26 -11.51 12.11 -22.47
CA VAL A 26 -11.92 11.78 -21.09
C VAL A 26 -10.73 11.14 -20.38
N PRO A 27 -10.31 11.67 -19.22
CA PRO A 27 -9.25 11.07 -18.43
C PRO A 27 -9.49 9.59 -18.14
N ASN A 28 -8.46 8.75 -18.26
CA ASN A 28 -8.56 7.31 -17.98
C ASN A 28 -8.79 6.97 -16.50
N LEU A 29 -8.66 7.95 -15.63
CA LEU A 29 -8.94 7.88 -14.21
C LEU A 29 -10.41 8.18 -13.87
N ALA A 30 -11.12 8.88 -14.77
CA ALA A 30 -12.52 9.24 -14.57
C ALA A 30 -13.46 8.07 -14.91
N ASP A 31 -14.63 8.05 -14.25
CA ASP A 31 -15.77 7.28 -14.72
C ASP A 31 -16.45 8.00 -15.89
N THR A 32 -16.39 7.39 -17.07
CA THR A 32 -16.98 7.93 -18.31
C THR A 32 -18.49 8.15 -18.24
N SER A 33 -19.18 7.48 -17.30
CA SER A 33 -20.63 7.61 -17.10
C SER A 33 -21.00 8.68 -16.07
N SER A 34 -20.04 9.31 -15.40
CA SER A 34 -20.27 10.31 -14.36
C SER A 34 -19.67 11.66 -14.77
N ALA A 35 -20.53 12.64 -15.06
CA ALA A 35 -20.10 14.00 -15.41
C ALA A 35 -19.23 14.62 -14.31
N THR A 36 -19.61 14.43 -13.05
CA THR A 36 -18.86 14.90 -11.88
C THR A 36 -17.49 14.24 -11.77
N SER A 37 -17.38 12.92 -12.03
CA SER A 37 -16.08 12.25 -12.05
C SER A 37 -15.16 12.81 -13.13
N ILE A 38 -15.70 13.08 -14.32
CA ILE A 38 -14.94 13.68 -15.43
C ILE A 38 -14.46 15.09 -15.07
N GLU A 39 -15.34 15.90 -14.49
CA GLU A 39 -15.04 17.29 -14.09
C GLU A 39 -13.95 17.35 -13.01
N ILE A 40 -14.11 16.61 -11.91
CA ILE A 40 -13.11 16.55 -10.84
C ILE A 40 -11.77 16.04 -11.37
N THR A 41 -11.79 15.01 -12.21
CA THR A 41 -10.54 14.46 -12.76
C THR A 41 -9.82 15.45 -13.68
N ARG A 42 -10.56 16.27 -14.43
CA ARG A 42 -9.96 17.35 -15.24
C ARG A 42 -9.33 18.42 -14.35
N GLY A 43 -10.04 18.87 -13.32
CA GLY A 43 -9.47 19.79 -12.33
C GLY A 43 -8.21 19.23 -11.67
N LEU A 44 -8.20 17.94 -11.32
CA LEU A 44 -7.02 17.28 -10.74
C LEU A 44 -5.83 17.28 -11.70
N ILE A 45 -6.06 16.98 -12.99
CA ILE A 45 -5.02 17.05 -14.03
C ILE A 45 -4.45 18.47 -14.17
N GLU A 46 -5.33 19.48 -14.15
CA GLU A 46 -4.93 20.89 -14.23
C GLU A 46 -4.07 21.29 -13.03
N GLN A 47 -4.43 20.86 -11.81
CA GLN A 47 -3.63 21.10 -10.60
C GLN A 47 -2.28 20.38 -10.63
N LEU A 48 -2.22 19.16 -11.18
CA LEU A 48 -0.96 18.42 -11.33
C LEU A 48 0.00 19.10 -12.32
N GLY A 49 -0.51 19.62 -13.43
CA GLY A 49 0.27 20.43 -14.38
C GLY A 49 1.40 19.71 -15.12
N TYR A 50 1.45 18.37 -15.09
CA TYR A 50 2.49 17.58 -15.77
C TYR A 50 2.03 17.07 -17.15
N PRO A 51 2.97 16.80 -18.09
CA PRO A 51 2.65 16.16 -19.35
C PRO A 51 2.00 14.79 -19.16
N LEU A 52 0.92 14.54 -19.91
CA LEU A 52 0.17 13.28 -19.87
C LEU A 52 0.71 12.25 -20.86
N ALA A 53 0.45 10.97 -20.57
CA ALA A 53 0.75 9.88 -21.47
C ALA A 53 0.00 10.04 -22.81
N ALA A 54 0.75 9.89 -23.91
CA ALA A 54 0.22 10.03 -25.27
C ALA A 54 -0.80 8.95 -25.66
N THR A 55 -0.72 7.77 -25.03
CA THR A 55 -1.58 6.63 -25.36
C THR A 55 -2.16 6.00 -24.10
N ARG A 56 -3.36 5.41 -24.27
CA ARG A 56 -4.05 4.71 -23.19
C ARG A 56 -3.48 3.32 -23.00
N LEU A 57 -3.02 3.03 -21.78
CA LEU A 57 -2.67 1.68 -21.36
C LEU A 57 -3.94 0.84 -21.09
N ALA A 58 -3.83 -0.46 -21.31
CA ALA A 58 -4.82 -1.42 -20.79
C ALA A 58 -4.88 -1.32 -19.26
N GLY A 59 -6.08 -1.49 -18.67
CA GLY A 59 -6.30 -1.25 -17.24
C GLY A 59 -5.39 -2.07 -16.31
N GLN A 60 -5.10 -3.33 -16.65
CA GLN A 60 -4.16 -4.17 -15.89
C GLN A 60 -2.73 -3.60 -15.91
N ARG A 61 -2.29 -3.10 -17.08
CA ARG A 61 -0.95 -2.51 -17.22
C ARG A 61 -0.84 -1.16 -16.50
N ALA A 62 -1.90 -0.38 -16.48
CA ALA A 62 -1.98 0.86 -15.68
C ALA A 62 -1.88 0.57 -14.17
N GLY A 63 -2.60 -0.44 -13.69
CA GLY A 63 -2.52 -0.89 -12.28
C GLY A 63 -1.11 -1.32 -11.88
N LYS A 64 -0.51 -2.25 -12.65
CA LYS A 64 0.85 -2.72 -12.40
C LYS A 64 1.88 -1.58 -12.40
N LEU A 65 1.76 -0.65 -13.34
CA LEU A 65 2.69 0.48 -13.39
C LEU A 65 2.49 1.45 -12.23
N PHE A 66 1.26 1.63 -11.77
CA PHE A 66 0.96 2.43 -10.57
C PHE A 66 1.60 1.79 -9.32
N GLU A 67 1.56 0.47 -9.21
CA GLU A 67 2.21 -0.29 -8.13
C GLU A 67 3.74 -0.13 -8.16
N GLU A 68 4.36 -0.27 -9.33
CA GLU A 68 5.80 -0.10 -9.51
C GLU A 68 6.27 1.31 -9.12
N LEU A 69 5.59 2.35 -9.62
CA LEU A 69 5.91 3.75 -9.32
C LEU A 69 5.67 4.10 -7.84
N THR A 70 4.59 3.57 -7.25
CA THR A 70 4.29 3.77 -5.83
C THR A 70 5.37 3.11 -4.96
N CYS A 71 5.78 1.88 -5.30
CA CYS A 71 6.83 1.15 -4.60
C CYS A 71 8.16 1.92 -4.62
N GLU A 72 8.54 2.42 -5.80
CA GLU A 72 9.76 3.22 -5.97
C GLU A 72 9.71 4.52 -5.14
N PHE A 73 8.61 5.27 -5.20
CA PHE A 73 8.42 6.46 -4.38
C PHE A 73 8.58 6.15 -2.89
N LEU A 74 7.89 5.11 -2.39
CA LEU A 74 7.92 4.74 -0.98
C LEU A 74 9.32 4.29 -0.53
N MET A 75 10.02 3.51 -1.34
CA MET A 75 11.40 3.10 -1.05
C MET A 75 12.32 4.32 -0.91
N GLN A 76 12.26 5.26 -1.86
CA GLN A 76 13.10 6.46 -1.84
C GLN A 76 12.73 7.41 -0.69
N ALA A 77 11.44 7.59 -0.43
CA ALA A 77 10.95 8.47 0.64
C ALA A 77 11.24 7.89 2.03
N PHE A 78 11.02 6.60 2.24
CA PHE A 78 11.31 5.91 3.49
C PHE A 78 12.82 5.86 3.78
N ALA A 79 13.67 5.80 2.74
CA ALA A 79 15.12 5.88 2.90
C ALA A 79 15.57 7.16 3.62
N LEU A 80 14.85 8.29 3.45
CA LEU A 80 15.12 9.54 4.16
C LEU A 80 14.82 9.45 5.67
N LEU A 81 13.97 8.50 6.08
CA LEU A 81 13.46 8.34 7.44
C LEU A 81 14.09 7.16 8.21
N ARG A 82 15.06 6.45 7.62
CA ARG A 82 15.71 5.28 8.25
C ARG A 82 16.33 5.55 9.61
N HIS A 83 16.73 6.78 9.90
CA HIS A 83 17.27 7.18 11.20
C HIS A 83 16.19 7.23 12.30
N LEU A 84 14.92 7.44 11.94
CA LEU A 84 13.78 7.36 12.86
C LEU A 84 13.33 5.92 13.10
N ARG A 85 13.49 5.06 12.07
CA ARG A 85 13.13 3.64 12.12
C ARG A 85 14.27 2.75 11.59
N PRO A 86 15.33 2.50 12.39
CA PRO A 86 16.51 1.79 11.91
C PRO A 86 16.25 0.31 11.61
N GLY A 87 16.90 -0.18 10.56
CA GLY A 87 16.80 -1.56 10.11
C GLY A 87 17.27 -1.75 8.67
N GLU A 88 17.40 -3.01 8.29
CA GLU A 88 17.50 -3.43 6.90
C GLU A 88 16.06 -3.65 6.40
N TRP A 89 15.66 -2.82 5.45
CA TRP A 89 14.30 -2.72 4.92
C TRP A 89 14.30 -3.04 3.44
N GLU A 90 13.30 -3.76 2.97
CA GLU A 90 13.12 -4.04 1.54
C GLU A 90 11.65 -3.91 1.14
N PHE A 91 11.42 -3.35 -0.03
CA PHE A 91 10.10 -3.14 -0.62
C PHE A 91 9.96 -4.11 -1.80
N PHE A 92 8.85 -4.85 -1.84
CA PHE A 92 8.60 -5.82 -2.89
C PHE A 92 7.27 -5.56 -3.57
N VAL A 93 7.21 -5.75 -4.88
CA VAL A 93 5.97 -5.79 -5.65
C VAL A 93 5.54 -7.25 -5.83
N HIS A 94 4.27 -7.57 -5.55
CA HIS A 94 3.66 -8.89 -5.70
C HIS A 94 4.40 -10.05 -5.00
N ARG A 95 4.90 -9.84 -3.79
CA ARG A 95 5.47 -10.93 -2.98
C ARG A 95 4.42 -11.48 -2.02
N GLY A 96 4.16 -12.79 -2.13
CA GLY A 96 3.20 -13.49 -1.29
C GLY A 96 3.58 -13.46 0.19
N ILE A 97 2.59 -13.32 1.07
CA ILE A 97 2.83 -13.12 2.51
C ILE A 97 3.50 -14.31 3.19
N ALA A 98 3.36 -15.53 2.66
CA ALA A 98 3.99 -16.72 3.21
C ALA A 98 5.54 -16.67 3.15
N ALA A 99 6.11 -15.73 2.38
CA ALA A 99 7.55 -15.45 2.37
C ALA A 99 8.03 -14.66 3.61
N PHE A 100 7.14 -14.30 4.53
CA PHE A 100 7.44 -13.51 5.72
C PHE A 100 7.18 -14.29 7.01
N GLU A 101 7.93 -13.95 8.05
CA GLU A 101 7.95 -14.64 9.34
C GLU A 101 6.54 -14.87 9.92
N GLN A 102 5.68 -13.85 9.95
CA GLN A 102 4.38 -13.96 10.61
C GLN A 102 3.41 -14.93 9.92
N TYR A 103 3.69 -15.30 8.66
CA TYR A 103 2.78 -16.04 7.78
C TYR A 103 3.42 -17.30 7.20
N GLU A 104 4.61 -17.69 7.67
CA GLU A 104 5.33 -18.85 7.14
C GLU A 104 4.54 -20.16 7.12
N HIS A 105 3.66 -20.32 8.11
CA HIS A 105 2.81 -21.48 8.28
C HIS A 105 1.78 -21.62 7.16
N LEU A 106 1.47 -20.55 6.42
CA LEU A 106 0.57 -20.60 5.28
C LEU A 106 1.19 -21.35 4.10
N ALA A 107 2.52 -21.35 3.95
CA ALA A 107 3.19 -22.20 2.96
C ALA A 107 3.02 -23.69 3.28
N GLN A 108 2.99 -24.06 4.56
CA GLN A 108 2.75 -25.43 4.99
C GLN A 108 1.28 -25.82 4.77
N LEU A 109 0.35 -24.91 5.10
CA LEU A 109 -1.08 -25.10 4.85
C LEU A 109 -1.35 -25.30 3.36
N GLN A 110 -0.73 -24.48 2.49
CA GLN A 110 -0.88 -24.60 1.04
C GLN A 110 -0.51 -26.00 0.54
N ARG A 111 0.66 -26.54 0.95
CA ARG A 111 1.08 -27.89 0.55
C ARG A 111 0.07 -28.95 1.02
N ALA A 112 -0.43 -28.84 2.24
CA ALA A 112 -1.42 -29.77 2.78
C ALA A 112 -2.77 -29.72 2.02
N LEU A 113 -3.17 -28.55 1.51
CA LEU A 113 -4.38 -28.39 0.70
C LEU A 113 -4.20 -28.96 -0.72
N GLU A 114 -3.01 -28.79 -1.31
CA GLU A 114 -2.66 -29.37 -2.62
C GLU A 114 -2.66 -30.90 -2.59
N GLU A 115 -2.25 -31.50 -1.46
CA GLU A 115 -2.26 -32.95 -1.26
C GLU A 115 -3.65 -33.52 -0.89
N ASN A 116 -4.60 -32.70 -0.45
CA ASN A 116 -5.91 -33.16 0.00
C ASN A 116 -7.09 -32.27 -0.51
N PRO A 117 -7.73 -32.67 -1.63
CA PRO A 117 -8.85 -31.93 -2.22
C PRO A 117 -10.06 -31.77 -1.29
N ALA A 118 -10.31 -32.71 -0.38
CA ALA A 118 -11.42 -32.60 0.58
C ALA A 118 -11.16 -31.51 1.62
N LEU A 119 -9.90 -31.36 2.04
CA LEU A 119 -9.47 -30.28 2.94
C LEU A 119 -9.57 -28.92 2.24
N ALA A 120 -9.17 -28.85 0.97
CA ALA A 120 -9.31 -27.64 0.15
C ALA A 120 -10.76 -27.17 0.03
N ALA A 121 -11.70 -28.10 -0.19
CA ALA A 121 -13.13 -27.78 -0.26
C ALA A 121 -13.71 -27.27 1.07
N ALA A 122 -13.18 -27.74 2.21
CA ALA A 122 -13.69 -27.38 3.54
C ALA A 122 -13.12 -26.06 4.07
N LEU A 123 -11.83 -25.79 3.83
CA LEU A 123 -11.14 -24.61 4.35
C LEU A 123 -11.20 -23.41 3.41
N GLY A 124 -11.35 -23.62 2.09
CA GLY A 124 -11.24 -22.56 1.09
C GLY A 124 -9.80 -22.19 0.75
N ALA A 125 -9.60 -21.35 -0.27
CA ALA A 125 -8.27 -20.97 -0.78
C ALA A 125 -7.86 -19.51 -0.48
N ASP A 126 -8.71 -18.75 0.22
CA ASP A 126 -8.56 -17.30 0.37
C ASP A 126 -7.41 -16.85 1.29
N TYR A 127 -6.66 -17.79 1.87
CA TYR A 127 -5.56 -17.52 2.79
C TYR A 127 -4.28 -17.04 2.07
N LEU A 128 -4.16 -17.29 0.77
CA LEU A 128 -2.99 -16.93 -0.03
C LEU A 128 -3.13 -15.53 -0.62
N VAL A 129 -2.98 -14.53 0.24
CA VAL A 129 -2.97 -13.13 -0.17
C VAL A 129 -1.60 -12.78 -0.76
N THR A 130 -1.60 -12.20 -1.96
CA THR A 130 -0.40 -11.58 -2.55
C THR A 130 -0.68 -10.08 -2.66
N PRO A 131 -0.28 -9.27 -1.66
CA PRO A 131 -0.49 -7.84 -1.72
C PRO A 131 0.28 -7.22 -2.88
N ASP A 132 -0.20 -6.05 -3.32
CA ASP A 132 0.40 -5.34 -4.45
C ASP A 132 1.83 -4.90 -4.11
N ILE A 133 2.01 -4.27 -2.94
CA ILE A 133 3.32 -3.94 -2.37
C ILE A 133 3.40 -4.48 -0.94
N VAL A 134 4.55 -5.04 -0.58
CA VAL A 134 4.86 -5.43 0.80
C VAL A 134 6.20 -4.85 1.23
N VAL A 135 6.29 -4.46 2.49
CA VAL A 135 7.52 -3.94 3.11
C VAL A 135 8.01 -4.95 4.13
N GLY A 136 9.24 -5.43 3.97
CA GLY A 136 9.90 -6.37 4.87
C GLY A 136 10.97 -5.70 5.71
N ARG A 137 11.11 -6.15 6.96
CA ARG A 137 12.27 -5.85 7.81
C ARG A 137 13.08 -7.13 8.02
N TYR A 138 14.37 -7.09 7.72
CA TYR A 138 15.23 -8.26 7.97
C TYR A 138 15.57 -8.43 9.45
N PRO A 139 15.74 -9.68 9.91
CA PRO A 139 16.33 -9.97 11.21
C PRO A 139 17.74 -9.37 11.35
N VAL A 140 18.13 -9.11 12.59
CA VAL A 140 19.35 -8.43 12.98
C VAL A 140 20.33 -9.45 13.58
N SER A 141 21.60 -9.33 13.19
CA SER A 141 22.67 -10.18 13.71
C SER A 141 22.99 -9.87 15.17
N ASP A 142 23.53 -10.86 15.90
CA ASP A 142 24.01 -10.66 17.27
C ASP A 142 25.08 -9.55 17.36
N ALA A 143 25.89 -9.39 16.30
CA ALA A 143 26.90 -8.34 16.23
C ALA A 143 26.28 -6.93 16.21
N GLU A 144 25.17 -6.73 15.47
CA GLU A 144 24.47 -5.45 15.46
C GLU A 144 23.65 -5.23 16.75
N ILE A 145 23.05 -6.30 17.31
CA ILE A 145 22.38 -6.24 18.62
C ILE A 145 23.37 -5.81 19.70
N ASN A 146 24.59 -6.37 19.68
CA ASN A 146 25.64 -6.12 20.67
C ASN A 146 26.53 -4.92 20.33
N ARG A 147 26.13 -4.07 19.37
CA ARG A 147 26.99 -3.01 18.83
C ARG A 147 27.47 -2.00 19.88
N PHE A 148 26.62 -1.67 20.85
CA PHE A 148 26.93 -0.68 21.89
C PHE A 148 27.19 -1.32 23.25
N GLU A 149 26.48 -2.41 23.57
CA GLU A 149 26.61 -3.14 24.83
C GLU A 149 26.45 -4.64 24.55
N HIS A 150 26.96 -5.48 25.45
CA HIS A 150 26.80 -6.93 25.34
C HIS A 150 25.41 -7.34 25.83
N VAL A 151 24.44 -7.42 24.92
CA VAL A 151 23.01 -7.68 25.22
C VAL A 151 22.67 -9.17 25.13
N VAL A 152 23.21 -9.89 24.15
CA VAL A 152 22.91 -11.31 23.92
C VAL A 152 24.17 -12.15 23.78
N ASP A 153 24.15 -13.35 24.36
CA ASP A 153 25.17 -14.37 24.15
C ASP A 153 24.76 -15.31 23.00
N GLU A 154 25.70 -15.62 22.10
CA GLU A 154 25.51 -16.60 21.02
C GLU A 154 25.11 -17.98 21.58
N LYS A 155 25.76 -18.42 22.66
CA LYS A 155 25.50 -19.70 23.33
C LYS A 155 24.50 -19.59 24.49
N GLY A 156 24.02 -18.39 24.79
CA GLY A 156 23.08 -18.13 25.89
C GLY A 156 21.69 -18.72 25.63
N HIS A 157 20.91 -18.89 26.69
CA HIS A 157 19.55 -19.45 26.63
C HIS A 157 18.44 -18.39 26.49
N LEU A 158 18.80 -17.10 26.54
CA LEU A 158 17.86 -15.99 26.47
C LEU A 158 17.50 -15.65 25.01
N CYS A 159 16.31 -15.06 24.83
CA CYS A 159 15.85 -14.50 23.54
C CYS A 159 15.93 -15.46 22.34
N ARG A 160 15.76 -16.78 22.55
CA ARG A 160 15.84 -17.80 21.48
C ARG A 160 14.59 -17.92 20.60
N LEU A 161 13.52 -17.20 20.94
CA LEU A 161 12.24 -17.26 20.25
C LEU A 161 11.89 -15.97 19.52
N THR A 162 12.65 -14.88 19.71
CA THR A 162 12.36 -13.63 19.02
C THR A 162 12.70 -13.75 17.54
N PRO A 163 11.79 -13.36 16.62
CA PRO A 163 12.05 -13.37 15.19
C PRO A 163 13.03 -12.27 14.75
N LEU A 164 13.25 -11.25 15.59
CA LEU A 164 14.17 -10.16 15.26
C LEU A 164 15.63 -10.61 15.26
N ARG A 165 15.99 -11.65 16.02
CA ARG A 165 17.36 -12.14 16.12
C ARG A 165 17.62 -13.15 15.01
N GLU A 166 18.55 -12.82 14.13
CA GLU A 166 18.92 -13.63 12.96
C GLU A 166 19.33 -15.07 13.33
N GLY A 167 20.03 -15.26 14.46
CA GLY A 167 20.43 -16.58 14.94
C GLY A 167 19.25 -17.54 15.20
N ASN A 168 18.04 -17.02 15.43
CA ASN A 168 16.84 -17.84 15.58
C ASN A 168 16.17 -18.20 14.25
N ARG A 169 16.59 -17.57 13.15
CA ARG A 169 15.98 -17.62 11.81
C ARG A 169 17.06 -17.67 10.72
N PRO A 170 17.74 -18.82 10.54
CA PRO A 170 18.87 -18.96 9.61
C PRO A 170 18.50 -18.69 8.14
N GLU A 171 17.23 -18.82 7.76
CA GLU A 171 16.74 -18.45 6.43
C GLU A 171 16.67 -16.92 6.19
N ARG A 172 16.99 -16.10 7.20
CA ARG A 172 16.88 -14.63 7.19
C ARG A 172 15.52 -14.14 6.66
N ARG A 173 14.45 -14.87 7.00
CA ARG A 173 13.10 -14.52 6.53
C ARG A 173 12.70 -13.14 7.08
N PRO A 174 12.28 -12.19 6.24
CA PRO A 174 11.90 -10.86 6.72
C PRO A 174 10.60 -10.91 7.52
N LEU A 175 10.47 -10.00 8.47
CA LEU A 175 9.21 -9.69 9.14
C LEU A 175 8.39 -8.78 8.23
N LEU A 176 7.14 -9.13 7.96
CA LEU A 176 6.22 -8.29 7.19
C LEU A 176 5.89 -7.05 8.02
N HIS A 177 6.34 -5.89 7.56
CA HIS A 177 6.10 -4.61 8.21
C HIS A 177 4.85 -3.94 7.67
N ALA A 178 4.62 -3.99 6.36
CA ALA A 178 3.44 -3.40 5.75
C ALA A 178 2.95 -4.21 4.54
N SER A 179 1.64 -4.15 4.33
CA SER A 179 0.91 -4.60 3.15
C SER A 179 0.16 -3.41 2.59
N ILE A 180 0.45 -3.05 1.35
CA ILE A 180 -0.02 -1.84 0.70
C ILE A 180 -0.76 -2.24 -0.57
N SER A 181 -2.08 -2.10 -0.57
CA SER A 181 -2.89 -2.34 -1.76
C SER A 181 -2.93 -1.08 -2.62
N CYS A 182 -2.58 -1.19 -3.90
CA CYS A 182 -2.62 -0.07 -4.84
C CYS A 182 -3.84 -0.19 -5.74
N LYS A 183 -4.58 0.90 -5.93
CA LYS A 183 -5.77 0.93 -6.79
C LYS A 183 -5.79 2.19 -7.62
N TRP A 184 -5.53 2.05 -8.92
CA TRP A 184 -5.62 3.16 -9.87
C TRP A 184 -7.02 3.81 -9.84
N THR A 185 -8.07 3.00 -9.89
CA THR A 185 -9.47 3.44 -9.75
C THR A 185 -10.23 2.44 -8.88
N ILE A 186 -11.22 2.91 -8.13
CA ILE A 186 -12.04 2.08 -7.25
C ILE A 186 -13.37 1.75 -7.95
N ARG A 187 -13.80 0.49 -7.79
CA ARG A 187 -15.17 0.05 -8.08
C ARG A 187 -15.73 -0.59 -6.82
N SER A 188 -17.06 -0.53 -6.64
CA SER A 188 -17.73 -0.93 -5.40
C SER A 188 -17.44 -2.39 -5.00
N ASP A 189 -17.32 -3.29 -5.98
CA ASP A 189 -16.94 -4.70 -5.81
C ASP A 189 -15.48 -4.84 -5.31
N ARG A 190 -14.57 -4.03 -5.83
CA ARG A 190 -13.14 -4.09 -5.50
C ARG A 190 -12.84 -3.60 -4.09
N ALA A 191 -13.67 -2.72 -3.54
CA ALA A 191 -13.52 -2.27 -2.16
C ALA A 191 -13.68 -3.42 -1.16
N GLN A 192 -14.63 -4.34 -1.41
CA GLN A 192 -14.85 -5.50 -0.53
C GLN A 192 -13.69 -6.50 -0.60
N ASN A 193 -13.11 -6.73 -1.78
CA ASN A 193 -11.97 -7.63 -1.93
C ASN A 193 -10.77 -7.17 -1.07
N ILE A 194 -10.47 -5.86 -1.09
CA ILE A 194 -9.39 -5.27 -0.29
C ILE A 194 -9.64 -5.49 1.22
N ARG A 195 -10.89 -5.34 1.67
CA ARG A 195 -11.25 -5.59 3.08
C ARG A 195 -11.09 -7.06 3.45
N THR A 196 -11.48 -7.98 2.57
CA THR A 196 -11.30 -9.42 2.80
C THR A 196 -9.82 -9.79 2.87
N GLU A 197 -8.99 -9.28 1.96
CA GLU A 197 -7.53 -9.48 1.98
C GLU A 197 -6.91 -8.94 3.28
N ALA A 198 -7.31 -7.73 3.70
CA ALA A 198 -6.89 -7.12 4.95
C ALA A 198 -7.28 -7.97 6.17
N LEU A 199 -8.53 -8.44 6.24
CA LEU A 199 -8.99 -9.32 7.31
C LEU A 199 -8.23 -10.65 7.33
N ASN A 200 -7.87 -11.20 6.17
CA ASN A 200 -7.06 -12.41 6.09
C ASN A 200 -5.64 -12.20 6.62
N LEU A 201 -5.02 -11.06 6.34
CA LEU A 201 -3.73 -10.69 6.96
C LEU A 201 -3.85 -10.59 8.48
N ILE A 202 -4.89 -9.93 8.97
CA ILE A 202 -5.10 -9.75 10.41
C ILE A 202 -5.34 -11.11 11.07
N ARG A 203 -6.19 -11.96 10.53
CA ARG A 203 -6.61 -13.24 11.15
C ARG A 203 -5.51 -14.29 11.16
N ASN A 204 -4.68 -14.36 10.13
CA ASN A 204 -3.70 -15.43 9.97
C ASN A 204 -2.31 -15.09 10.53
N ARG A 205 -2.08 -13.89 11.07
CA ARG A 205 -0.75 -13.52 11.58
C ARG A 205 -0.36 -14.36 12.81
N LYS A 206 0.92 -14.73 12.90
CA LYS A 206 1.58 -15.16 14.14
C LYS A 206 2.61 -14.11 14.56
N GLY A 207 2.14 -13.05 15.19
CA GLY A 207 2.98 -11.91 15.61
C GLY A 207 2.22 -10.58 15.56
N HIS A 208 2.96 -9.48 15.47
CA HIS A 208 2.38 -8.16 15.27
C HIS A 208 1.69 -8.06 13.90
N THR A 209 0.58 -7.33 13.86
CA THR A 209 -0.08 -7.00 12.60
C THR A 209 0.85 -6.09 11.80
N PRO A 210 1.09 -6.36 10.51
CA PRO A 210 1.72 -5.37 9.64
C PRO A 210 0.80 -4.15 9.48
N HIS A 211 1.34 -3.03 8.99
CA HIS A 211 0.50 -1.96 8.48
C HIS A 211 -0.36 -2.49 7.33
N VAL A 212 -1.65 -2.19 7.32
CA VAL A 212 -2.57 -2.59 6.24
C VAL A 212 -3.22 -1.35 5.66
N VAL A 213 -2.73 -0.90 4.52
CA VAL A 213 -3.10 0.41 3.95
C VAL A 213 -3.45 0.31 2.47
N VAL A 214 -4.11 1.34 1.95
CA VAL A 214 -4.42 1.46 0.53
C VAL A 214 -3.81 2.73 -0.04
N VAL A 215 -3.19 2.63 -1.21
CA VAL A 215 -2.80 3.79 -2.04
C VAL A 215 -3.70 3.84 -3.27
N THR A 216 -4.29 5.00 -3.57
CA THR A 216 -5.22 5.13 -4.70
C THR A 216 -5.11 6.44 -5.44
N ALA A 217 -5.51 6.42 -6.72
CA ALA A 217 -5.72 7.60 -7.54
C ALA A 217 -7.21 7.90 -7.79
N GLU A 218 -8.14 7.20 -7.13
CA GLU A 218 -9.57 7.40 -7.35
C GLU A 218 -10.01 8.86 -7.12
N PRO A 219 -10.60 9.53 -8.12
CA PRO A 219 -10.94 10.95 -8.05
C PRO A 219 -12.25 11.22 -7.32
N MET A 220 -13.13 10.23 -7.13
CA MET A 220 -14.44 10.47 -6.50
C MET A 220 -14.39 10.28 -4.97
N PRO A 221 -14.68 11.32 -4.16
CA PRO A 221 -14.82 11.20 -2.71
C PRO A 221 -15.77 10.09 -2.26
N THR A 222 -16.88 9.87 -2.98
CA THR A 222 -17.84 8.80 -2.66
C THR A 222 -17.24 7.40 -2.81
N ARG A 223 -16.31 7.20 -3.75
CA ARG A 223 -15.61 5.92 -3.92
C ARG A 223 -14.45 5.78 -2.96
N LEU A 224 -13.74 6.85 -2.65
CA LEU A 224 -12.76 6.87 -1.56
C LEU A 224 -13.41 6.49 -0.23
N ALA A 225 -14.60 7.03 0.05
CA ALA A 225 -15.38 6.74 1.25
C ALA A 225 -15.71 5.25 1.39
N SER A 226 -15.91 4.52 0.29
CA SER A 226 -16.17 3.07 0.34
C SER A 226 -15.02 2.25 0.94
N LEU A 227 -13.79 2.81 0.96
CA LEU A 227 -12.62 2.24 1.61
C LEU A 227 -12.28 2.92 2.93
N ALA A 228 -12.28 4.26 2.94
CA ALA A 228 -11.81 5.06 4.07
C ALA A 228 -12.78 4.99 5.26
N LEU A 229 -14.09 4.97 5.00
CA LEU A 229 -15.10 4.86 6.06
C LEU A 229 -15.17 3.42 6.59
N GLY A 230 -15.25 3.28 7.90
CA GLY A 230 -15.13 2.00 8.60
C GLY A 230 -13.82 1.91 9.40
N THR A 231 -13.79 0.97 10.34
CA THR A 231 -12.67 0.78 11.26
C THR A 231 -12.38 -0.70 11.46
N GLY A 232 -11.09 -1.04 11.63
CA GLY A 232 -10.65 -2.36 12.08
C GLY A 232 -10.04 -3.27 11.02
N ASP A 233 -10.19 -2.97 9.73
CA ASP A 233 -9.57 -3.71 8.63
C ASP A 233 -8.43 -2.95 7.95
N LEU A 234 -8.62 -1.66 7.66
CA LEU A 234 -7.60 -0.80 7.06
C LEU A 234 -7.11 0.26 8.06
N ASP A 235 -5.80 0.46 8.13
CA ASP A 235 -5.18 1.48 8.97
C ASP A 235 -5.48 2.87 8.42
N CYS A 236 -5.27 3.09 7.12
CA CYS A 236 -5.54 4.36 6.43
C CYS A 236 -5.60 4.18 4.90
N VAL A 237 -6.26 5.12 4.22
CA VAL A 237 -6.19 5.28 2.76
C VAL A 237 -5.33 6.48 2.43
N TYR A 238 -4.47 6.35 1.43
CA TYR A 238 -3.59 7.40 0.95
C TYR A 238 -3.94 7.73 -0.50
N HIS A 239 -4.29 8.98 -0.76
CA HIS A 239 -4.51 9.45 -2.12
C HIS A 239 -3.19 9.95 -2.71
N PHE A 240 -2.93 9.60 -3.98
CA PHE A 240 -1.65 9.93 -4.63
C PHE A 240 -1.40 11.44 -4.75
N ALA A 241 -2.46 12.26 -4.78
CA ALA A 241 -2.42 13.71 -4.98
C ALA A 241 -3.54 14.38 -4.16
N LEU A 242 -3.55 14.20 -2.83
CA LEU A 242 -4.69 14.61 -2.00
C LEU A 242 -4.96 16.14 -2.01
N PRO A 243 -3.94 17.01 -1.83
CA PRO A 243 -4.14 18.45 -1.93
C PRO A 243 -4.71 18.88 -3.28
N GLU A 244 -4.18 18.33 -4.37
CA GLU A 244 -4.63 18.63 -5.73
C GLU A 244 -6.06 18.16 -5.97
N LEU A 245 -6.44 16.99 -5.43
CA LEU A 245 -7.81 16.50 -5.49
C LEU A 245 -8.77 17.43 -4.74
N ARG A 246 -8.40 17.88 -3.54
CA ARG A 246 -9.23 18.77 -2.73
C ARG A 246 -9.53 20.08 -3.45
N GLU A 247 -8.52 20.70 -4.07
CA GLU A 247 -8.69 21.89 -4.91
C GLU A 247 -9.58 21.62 -6.13
N ALA A 248 -9.43 20.46 -6.76
CA ALA A 248 -10.26 20.07 -7.91
C ALA A 248 -11.75 19.89 -7.54
N VAL A 249 -12.04 19.28 -6.39
CA VAL A 249 -13.42 19.11 -5.88
C VAL A 249 -14.02 20.46 -5.51
N LEU A 250 -13.24 21.34 -4.87
CA LEU A 250 -13.64 22.70 -4.54
C LEU A 250 -13.99 23.50 -5.80
N ALA A 251 -13.12 23.45 -6.82
CA ALA A 251 -13.32 24.16 -8.09
C ALA A 251 -14.54 23.64 -8.89
N ALA A 252 -14.87 22.36 -8.78
CA ALA A 252 -16.07 21.77 -9.37
C ALA A 252 -17.38 22.22 -8.68
N GLY A 253 -17.30 22.99 -7.58
CA GLY A 253 -18.47 23.52 -6.87
C GLY A 253 -19.33 22.46 -6.20
N ASN A 254 -18.81 21.24 -5.99
CA ASN A 254 -19.55 20.13 -5.41
C ASN A 254 -19.35 20.08 -3.88
N VAL A 255 -20.15 20.87 -3.17
CA VAL A 255 -20.06 21.05 -1.72
C VAL A 255 -20.17 19.71 -0.97
N ASP A 256 -21.15 18.87 -1.32
CA ASP A 256 -21.36 17.57 -0.65
C ASP A 256 -20.14 16.64 -0.77
N GLN A 257 -19.49 16.62 -1.95
CA GLN A 257 -18.29 15.81 -2.15
C GLN A 257 -17.06 16.38 -1.44
N LEU A 258 -16.96 17.70 -1.34
CA LEU A 258 -15.89 18.36 -0.59
C LEU A 258 -16.04 18.09 0.91
N GLU A 259 -17.24 18.25 1.47
CA GLU A 259 -17.54 17.93 2.87
C GLU A 259 -17.22 16.46 3.19
N MET A 260 -17.59 15.54 2.28
CA MET A 260 -17.24 14.13 2.44
C MET A 260 -15.73 13.89 2.41
N LEU A 261 -15.00 14.55 1.51
CA LEU A 261 -13.55 14.45 1.42
C LEU A 261 -12.90 14.95 2.71
N ASP A 262 -13.27 16.14 3.17
CA ASP A 262 -12.74 16.77 4.37
C ASP A 262 -13.07 15.95 5.62
N ALA A 263 -14.28 15.39 5.73
CA ALA A 263 -14.64 14.50 6.83
C ALA A 263 -13.74 13.24 6.90
N MET A 264 -13.34 12.67 5.76
CA MET A 264 -12.39 11.54 5.75
C MET A 264 -10.98 11.96 6.19
N VAL A 265 -10.54 13.16 5.82
CA VAL A 265 -9.23 13.71 6.20
C VAL A 265 -9.20 14.02 7.71
N GLU A 266 -10.20 14.76 8.19
CA GLU A 266 -10.36 15.11 9.61
C GLU A 266 -10.53 13.85 10.48
N GLY A 267 -11.27 12.86 9.98
CA GLY A 267 -11.43 11.55 10.60
C GLY A 267 -10.16 10.67 10.57
N ARG A 268 -9.04 11.17 10.01
CA ARG A 268 -7.76 10.45 9.87
C ARG A 268 -7.88 9.14 9.08
N ARG A 269 -8.81 9.09 8.14
CA ARG A 269 -9.08 7.93 7.28
C ARG A 269 -8.53 8.08 5.87
N LEU A 270 -8.27 9.32 5.45
CA LEU A 270 -7.67 9.67 4.17
C LEU A 270 -6.49 10.62 4.38
N ARG A 271 -5.34 10.32 3.77
CA ARG A 271 -4.10 11.11 3.86
C ARG A 271 -3.45 11.26 2.49
N ASP A 272 -2.42 12.11 2.38
CA ASP A 272 -1.64 12.24 1.16
C ASP A 272 -0.58 11.13 1.10
N ILE A 273 -0.19 10.72 -0.10
CA ILE A 273 0.89 9.73 -0.29
C ILE A 273 2.20 10.12 0.40
N SER A 274 2.46 11.41 0.61
CA SER A 274 3.64 11.87 1.36
C SER A 274 3.60 11.60 2.86
N ASP A 275 2.43 11.30 3.42
CA ASP A 275 2.29 10.92 4.84
C ASP A 275 2.69 9.45 5.07
N LEU A 276 2.49 8.58 4.08
CA LEU A 276 2.72 7.13 4.22
C LEU A 276 4.16 6.76 4.64
N PRO A 277 5.23 7.36 4.10
CA PRO A 277 6.59 7.11 4.58
C PRO A 277 6.77 7.36 6.08
N PHE A 278 6.11 8.36 6.65
CA PHE A 278 6.17 8.65 8.08
C PHE A 278 5.36 7.65 8.90
N ASP A 279 4.17 7.28 8.41
CA ASP A 279 3.33 6.27 9.06
C ASP A 279 3.99 4.89 9.08
N LEU A 280 4.77 4.56 8.05
CA LEU A 280 5.64 3.37 8.03
C LEU A 280 6.82 3.47 9.01
N ALA A 281 7.21 4.68 9.43
CA ALA A 281 8.34 4.89 10.32
C ALA A 281 7.95 4.98 11.81
N ALA A 282 6.66 5.07 12.11
CA ALA A 282 6.12 5.06 13.48
C ALA A 282 6.43 3.72 14.21
#